data_AF-A0A7J8XT41-F1
#
_entry.id   AF-A0A7J8XT41-F1
#
_cell.length_a   1.000
_cell.length_b   1.000
_cell.length_c   1.000
_cell.angle_alpha   90.00
_cell.angle_beta   90.00
_cell.angle_gamma   90.00
#
_symmetry.space_group_name_H-M   'P 1'
#
loop_
_entity.id
_entity.type
_entity.pdbx_description
1 polymer ?
#
loop_
_entity_poly.entity_id
_entity_poly.type
_entity_poly.pdbx_seq_one_letter_code
_entity_poly.pdbx_strand_id
1 'polypeptide(L)'
;GYLDEQFIQLEELQDDANPNFVQEIVTLFYTDSTRLIQNIELTLNSRPINFSKLDDYMHQFKGSSSSIGAKKVTSECAVFRQYCAAGNAE
;
A
#
# COMPACT_ATOMS: atom_id res chain seq x y z
N GLY A 1 14.96 4.13 5.26
CA GLY A 1 14.95 2.69 4.97
C GLY A 1 13.69 2.33 4.21
N TYR A 2 13.61 1.10 3.71
CA TYR A 2 12.41 0.57 3.05
C TYR A 2 11.34 0.14 4.05
N LEU A 3 11.79 -0.39 5.20
CA LEU A 3 10.96 -0.85 6.30
C LEU A 3 11.12 0.05 7.53
N ASP A 4 10.13 0.01 8.43
CA ASP A 4 10.15 0.65 9.75
C ASP A 4 9.82 -0.33 10.90
N GLU A 5 9.69 0.22 12.11
CA GLU A 5 9.46 -0.52 13.36
C GLU A 5 8.20 -1.41 13.32
N GLN A 6 7.23 -1.12 12.46
CA GLN A 6 6.04 -1.97 12.35
C GLN A 6 6.38 -3.36 11.78
N PHE A 7 7.41 -3.47 10.94
CA PHE A 7 7.85 -4.78 10.44
C PHE A 7 8.48 -5.62 11.57
N ILE A 8 9.22 -4.98 12.48
CA ILE A 8 9.78 -5.64 13.67
C ILE A 8 8.65 -6.20 14.54
N GLN A 9 7.58 -5.43 14.73
CA GLN A 9 6.40 -5.91 15.47
C GLN A 9 5.74 -7.13 14.81
N LEU A 10 5.79 -7.27 13.48
CA LEU A 10 5.31 -8.48 12.81
C LEU A 10 6.23 -9.68 13.06
N GLU A 11 7.54 -9.46 13.08
CA GLU A 11 8.52 -10.50 13.43
C GLU A 11 8.35 -11.00 14.87
N GLU A 12 8.05 -10.10 15.81
CA GLU A 12 7.78 -10.44 17.22
C GLU A 12 6.52 -11.29 17.43
N LEU A 13 5.59 -11.27 16.48
CA LEU A 13 4.38 -12.11 16.51
C LEU A 13 4.61 -13.52 15.95
N GLN A 14 5.76 -13.78 15.34
CA GLN A 14 6.12 -15.11 14.83
C GLN A 14 6.80 -15.93 15.93
N ASP A 15 6.31 -17.15 16.15
CA ASP A 15 6.84 -18.07 17.16
C ASP A 15 6.83 -19.53 16.67
N ASP A 16 7.23 -20.46 17.53
CA ASP A 16 7.28 -21.89 17.20
C ASP A 16 5.90 -22.50 16.91
N ALA A 17 4.81 -21.89 17.39
CA ALA A 17 3.44 -22.33 17.12
C ALA A 17 2.91 -21.78 15.78
N ASN A 18 3.40 -20.62 15.34
CA ASN A 18 3.07 -20.01 14.06
C ASN A 18 4.33 -19.55 13.29
N PRO A 19 5.16 -20.48 12.80
CA PRO A 19 6.48 -20.16 12.25
C PRO A 19 6.45 -19.43 10.90
N ASN A 20 5.29 -19.39 10.23
CA ASN A 20 5.13 -18.76 8.91
C ASN A 20 4.36 -17.44 8.95
N PHE A 21 4.05 -16.91 10.13
CA PHE A 21 3.21 -15.73 10.29
C PHE A 21 3.63 -14.55 9.40
N VAL A 22 4.91 -14.16 9.43
CA VAL A 22 5.39 -13.02 8.64
C VAL A 22 5.26 -13.30 7.15
N GLN A 23 5.61 -14.52 6.71
CA GLN A 23 5.48 -14.92 5.32
C GLN A 23 4.02 -14.84 4.85
N GLU A 24 3.06 -15.32 5.65
CA GLU A 24 1.64 -15.30 5.33
C GLU A 24 1.12 -13.86 5.21
N ILE A 25 1.47 -12.98 6.15
CA ILE A 25 1.09 -11.56 6.13
C ILE A 25 1.67 -10.85 4.90
N VAL A 26 2.94 -11.08 4.58
CA VAL A 26 3.59 -10.47 3.41
C VAL A 26 3.00 -11.02 2.11
N THR A 27 2.66 -12.32 2.05
CA THR A 27 2.01 -12.93 0.89
C THR A 27 0.62 -12.36 0.65
N LEU A 28 -0.16 -12.16 1.73
CA LEU A 28 -1.46 -11.51 1.67
C LEU A 28 -1.32 -10.06 1.16
N PHE A 29 -0.35 -9.32 1.71
CA PHE A 29 -0.05 -7.96 1.26
C PHE A 29 0.28 -7.89 -0.24
N TYR A 30 1.13 -8.78 -0.76
CA TYR A 30 1.45 -8.80 -2.20
C TYR A 30 0.24 -9.11 -3.07
N THR A 31 -0.62 -10.03 -2.62
CA THR A 31 -1.82 -10.42 -3.35
C THR A 31 -2.79 -9.24 -3.46
N ASP A 32 -3.06 -8.56 -2.34
CA ASP A 32 -3.93 -7.37 -2.33
C ASP A 32 -3.32 -6.19 -3.08
N SER A 33 -2.01 -5.97 -2.93
CA SER A 33 -1.29 -4.88 -3.62
C SER A 33 -1.33 -5.04 -5.13
N THR A 34 -1.20 -6.25 -5.66
CA THR A 34 -1.27 -6.51 -7.10
C THR A 34 -2.62 -6.07 -7.67
N ARG A 35 -3.72 -6.43 -7.00
CA ARG A 35 -5.07 -6.01 -7.39
C ARG A 35 -5.25 -4.49 -7.29
N LEU A 36 -4.70 -3.86 -6.26
CA LEU A 36 -4.78 -2.41 -6.09
C LEU A 36 -4.01 -1.67 -7.19
N ILE A 37 -2.77 -2.06 -7.46
CA ILE A 37 -1.93 -1.47 -8.50
C ILE A 37 -2.63 -1.55 -9.86
N GLN A 38 -3.21 -2.70 -10.19
CA GLN A 38 -3.97 -2.86 -11.44
C GLN A 38 -5.16 -1.88 -11.51
N ASN A 39 -5.92 -1.70 -10.42
CA ASN A 39 -7.04 -0.77 -10.39
C ASN A 39 -6.58 0.70 -10.51
N ILE A 40 -5.42 1.04 -9.92
CA ILE A 40 -4.80 2.36 -10.03
C ILE A 40 -4.41 2.63 -11.48
N GLU A 41 -3.71 1.70 -12.14
CA GLU A 41 -3.31 1.81 -13.54
C GLU A 41 -4.53 2.00 -14.46
N LEU A 42 -5.59 1.22 -14.28
CA LEU A 42 -6.83 1.36 -15.05
C LEU A 42 -7.48 2.73 -14.85
N THR A 43 -7.44 3.26 -13.62
CA THR A 43 -8.05 4.56 -13.30
C THR A 43 -7.19 5.73 -13.78
N LEU A 44 -5.86 5.61 -13.79
CA LEU A 44 -4.94 6.59 -14.38
C LEU A 44 -5.10 6.69 -15.90
N ASN A 45 -5.38 5.56 -16.55
CA ASN A 45 -5.61 5.51 -17.98
C ASN A 45 -7.04 5.92 -18.39
N SER A 46 -7.96 6.13 -17.44
CA SER A 46 -9.31 6.61 -17.76
C SER A 46 -9.28 8.06 -18.24
N ARG A 47 -10.26 8.42 -19.09
CA ARG A 47 -10.46 9.78 -19.58
C ARG A 47 -11.94 10.16 -19.43
N PRO A 48 -12.28 11.15 -18.58
CA PRO A 48 -11.38 11.88 -17.67
C PRO A 48 -10.79 10.96 -16.56
N ILE A 49 -9.66 11.39 -15.98
CA ILE A 49 -9.07 10.71 -14.82
C ILE A 49 -9.98 10.92 -13.61
N ASN A 50 -10.30 9.85 -12.90
CA ASN A 50 -11.08 9.95 -11.65
C ASN A 50 -10.13 10.06 -10.44
N PHE A 51 -9.74 11.29 -10.10
CA PHE A 51 -8.84 11.56 -8.98
C PHE A 51 -9.41 11.17 -7.61
N SER A 52 -10.72 11.28 -7.39
CA SER A 52 -11.34 10.83 -6.14
C SER A 52 -11.13 9.33 -5.94
N LYS A 53 -11.34 8.55 -7.00
CA LYS A 53 -11.16 7.10 -6.95
C LYS A 53 -9.69 6.70 -6.79
N LEU A 54 -8.77 7.47 -7.37
CA LEU A 54 -7.33 7.29 -7.13
C LEU A 54 -6.96 7.60 -5.68
N ASP A 55 -7.53 8.65 -5.06
CA ASP A 55 -7.31 8.94 -3.64
C ASP A 55 -7.77 7.80 -2.75
N ASP A 56 -8.94 7.22 -3.04
CA ASP A 56 -9.46 6.06 -2.31
C ASP A 56 -8.51 4.85 -2.38
N TYR A 57 -8.01 4.53 -3.59
CA TYR A 57 -7.04 3.45 -3.77
C TYR A 57 -5.71 3.73 -3.06
N MET A 58 -5.22 4.97 -3.11
CA MET A 58 -4.01 5.36 -2.39
C MET A 58 -4.20 5.35 -0.88
N HIS A 59 -5.37 5.71 -0.37
CA HIS A 59 -5.68 5.62 1.05
C HIS A 59 -5.63 4.16 1.51
N GLN A 60 -6.28 3.25 0.77
CA GLN A 60 -6.25 1.83 1.06
C GLN A 60 -4.83 1.26 0.99
N PHE A 61 -4.08 1.58 -0.08
CA PHE A 61 -2.74 1.04 -0.28
C PHE A 61 -1.75 1.57 0.77
N LYS A 62 -1.89 2.85 1.17
CA LYS A 62 -1.15 3.44 2.30
C LYS A 62 -1.43 2.68 3.61
N GLY A 63 -2.70 2.40 3.91
CA GLY A 63 -3.08 1.68 5.13
C GLY A 63 -2.48 0.27 5.19
N SER A 64 -2.62 -0.49 4.11
CA SER A 64 -2.06 -1.84 3.99
C SER A 64 -0.52 -1.86 4.01
N SER A 65 0.12 -0.88 3.37
CA SER A 65 1.58 -0.73 3.42
C SER A 65 2.07 -0.38 4.82
N SER A 66 1.33 0.49 5.52
CA SER A 66 1.63 0.85 6.90
C SER A 66 1.54 -0.35 7.84
N SER A 67 0.57 -1.26 7.67
CA SER A 67 0.41 -2.42 8.56
C SER A 67 1.54 -3.44 8.46
N ILE A 68 2.31 -3.42 7.37
CA ILE A 68 3.51 -4.27 7.22
C ILE A 68 4.82 -3.49 7.38
N GLY A 69 4.76 -2.23 7.80
CA GLY A 69 5.95 -1.38 7.94
C GLY A 69 6.65 -1.02 6.64
N ALA A 70 5.96 -1.09 5.49
CA ALA A 70 6.50 -0.68 4.19
C ALA A 70 6.61 0.86 4.07
N LYS A 71 7.49 1.46 4.87
CA LYS A 71 7.67 2.90 5.07
C LYS A 71 7.72 3.69 3.78
N LYS A 72 8.52 3.22 2.81
CA LYS A 72 8.69 3.94 1.54
C LYS A 72 7.38 4.01 0.78
N VAL A 73 6.68 2.89 0.63
CA VAL A 73 5.39 2.84 -0.09
C VAL A 73 4.35 3.73 0.60
N THR A 74 4.24 3.65 1.92
CA THR A 74 3.35 4.52 2.72
C THR A 74 3.60 6.01 2.48
N SER A 75 4.87 6.40 2.35
CA SER A 75 5.27 7.79 2.08
C SER A 75 4.91 8.22 0.66
N GLU A 76 5.20 7.40 -0.35
CA GLU A 76 4.86 7.71 -1.74
C GLU A 76 3.34 7.76 -1.96
N CYS A 77 2.57 6.88 -1.31
CA CYS A 77 1.10 6.98 -1.34
C CYS A 77 0.63 8.32 -0.76
N ALA A 78 1.25 8.82 0.31
CA ALA A 78 0.89 10.12 0.88
C ALA A 78 1.15 11.29 -0.09
N VAL A 79 2.24 11.22 -0.87
CA VAL A 79 2.55 12.19 -1.93
C VAL A 79 1.54 12.06 -3.08
N PHE A 80 1.23 10.84 -3.53
CA PHE A 80 0.25 10.58 -4.58
C PHE A 80 -1.10 11.22 -4.25
N ARG A 81 -1.58 11.06 -3.02
CA ARG A 81 -2.84 11.68 -2.56
C ARG A 81 -2.85 13.20 -2.67
N GLN A 82 -1.70 13.87 -2.54
CA GLN A 82 -1.60 15.32 -2.76
C GLN A 82 -1.82 15.66 -4.24
N TYR A 83 -1.30 14.85 -5.17
CA TYR A 83 -1.60 15.01 -6.59
C TYR A 83 -3.07 14.75 -6.90
N CYS A 84 -3.71 13.75 -6.27
CA CYS A 84 -5.15 13.55 -6.38
C CYS A 84 -5.95 14.77 -5.92
N ALA A 85 -5.60 15.33 -4.76
CA ALA A 85 -6.25 16.53 -4.23
C ALA A 85 -6.06 17.76 -5.12
N ALA A 86 -4.90 17.87 -5.79
CA ALA A 86 -4.60 18.94 -6.74
C ALA A 86 -5.20 18.70 -8.14
N GLY A 87 -5.73 17.50 -8.43
CA GLY A 87 -6.16 17.11 -9.78
C GLY A 87 -5.01 17.08 -10.79
N ASN A 88 -3.78 16.80 -10.33
CA ASN A 88 -2.59 16.81 -11.17
C ASN A 88 -2.33 15.41 -11.77
N ALA A 89 -2.23 15.35 -13.10
CA ALA A 89 -1.94 14.12 -13.86
C ALA A 89 -0.47 14.00 -14.32
N GLU A 90 0.35 15.02 -14.09
CA GLU A 90 1.81 15.05 -14.32
C GLU A 90 2.59 14.75 -13.04
#